data_AF-A0A0B6YF65-F1
#
_entry.id   AF-A0A0B6YF65-F1
#
_cell.length_a   1.000
_cell.length_b   1.000
_cell.length_c   1.000
_cell.angle_alpha   90.00
_cell.angle_beta   90.00
_cell.angle_gamma   90.00
#
_symmetry.space_group_name_H-M   'P 1'
#
loop_
_entity.id
_entity.type
_entity.pdbx_description
1 polymer ?
#
loop_
_entity_poly.entity_id
_entity_poly.type
_entity_poly.pdbx_seq_one_letter_code
_entity_poly.pdbx_strand_id
1 'polypeptide(L)'
;WTIILSGAADINYEWEQTISDITITIPLNEQQAAVASALHVNFTSTEVYIQLTADQSHVIQFYKEIEKQKSKVQLKKQGSVTFLLVHIVKQTLENWDQLEVSCDEREGTPDNPSTSLNCQDFIVLNNRDCVTSVENKKR
;
A
#
# COMPACT_ATOMS: atom_id res chain seq x y z
N TRP A 1 -9.93 -5.22 22.09
CA TRP A 1 -10.76 -5.81 21.03
C TRP A 1 -9.86 -6.03 19.84
N THR A 2 -9.68 -7.27 19.40
CA THR A 2 -8.82 -7.61 18.26
C THR A 2 -9.72 -7.83 17.06
N ILE A 3 -9.59 -7.00 16.03
CA ILE A 3 -10.22 -7.21 14.74
C ILE A 3 -9.11 -7.75 13.82
N ILE A 4 -9.28 -8.95 13.29
CA ILE A 4 -8.43 -9.55 12.26
C ILE A 4 -9.23 -9.45 10.96
N LEU A 5 -8.77 -8.66 9.99
CA LEU A 5 -9.36 -8.55 8.65
C LEU A 5 -8.36 -9.07 7.62
N SER A 6 -8.56 -10.31 7.21
CA SER A 6 -7.76 -10.97 6.17
C SER A 6 -8.19 -10.51 4.78
N GLY A 7 -7.29 -9.82 4.04
CA GLY A 7 -7.56 -9.34 2.68
C GLY A 7 -6.34 -8.83 1.89
N ALA A 8 -5.14 -9.15 2.31
CA ALA A 8 -3.85 -9.14 1.61
C ALA A 8 -2.89 -9.86 2.58
N ALA A 9 -1.73 -10.36 2.18
CA ALA A 9 -0.79 -10.87 3.17
C ALA A 9 -0.45 -9.73 4.14
N ASP A 10 -0.98 -9.78 5.37
CA ASP A 10 -0.77 -8.76 6.40
C ASP A 10 0.74 -8.62 6.61
N ILE A 11 1.29 -7.53 6.10
CA ILE A 11 2.67 -7.18 6.34
C ILE A 11 2.66 -6.44 7.66
N ASN A 12 3.17 -7.11 8.69
CA ASN A 12 3.39 -6.46 9.98
C ASN A 12 4.48 -5.40 9.80
N TYR A 13 4.18 -4.18 10.22
CA TYR A 13 5.13 -3.09 10.23
C TYR A 13 4.93 -2.23 11.47
N GLU A 14 5.98 -1.54 11.87
CA GLU A 14 5.96 -0.54 12.93
C GLU A 14 6.23 0.83 12.32
N TRP A 15 5.75 1.90 12.94
CA TRP A 15 6.05 3.26 12.47
C TRP A 15 6.29 4.20 13.63
N GLU A 16 7.15 5.18 13.37
CA GLU A 16 7.46 6.28 14.26
C GLU A 16 7.42 7.60 13.47
N GLN A 17 7.27 8.72 14.18
CA GLN A 17 7.18 10.02 13.53
C GLN A 17 7.91 11.11 14.30
N THR A 18 8.34 12.12 13.55
CA THR A 18 8.65 13.46 14.04
C THR A 18 7.59 14.42 13.53
N ILE A 19 7.75 15.72 13.80
CA ILE A 19 6.87 16.75 13.24
C ILE A 19 6.93 16.83 11.71
N SER A 20 8.04 16.43 11.09
CA SER A 20 8.29 16.54 9.64
C SER A 20 8.29 15.22 8.90
N ASP A 21 8.60 14.12 9.58
CA ASP A 21 8.90 12.84 8.94
C ASP A 21 8.14 11.68 9.60
N ILE A 22 7.96 10.61 8.84
CA ILE A 22 7.50 9.31 9.32
C ILE A 22 8.50 8.27 8.85
N THR A 23 8.85 7.34 9.72
CA THR A 23 9.64 6.16 9.37
C THR A 23 8.79 4.92 9.61
N ILE A 24 8.58 4.14 8.56
CA ILE A 24 7.90 2.85 8.62
C ILE A 24 8.97 1.76 8.53
N THR A 25 8.94 0.82 9.46
CA THR A 25 9.89 -0.29 9.59
C THR A 25 9.18 -1.60 9.30
N ILE A 26 9.59 -2.26 8.21
CA ILE A 26 9.04 -3.55 7.79
C ILE A 26 10.12 -4.62 7.98
N PRO A 27 9.97 -5.57 8.92
CA PRO A 27 10.86 -6.71 9.02
C PRO A 27 10.69 -7.63 7.82
N LEU A 28 11.81 -8.00 7.18
CA LEU A 28 11.82 -8.92 6.05
C LEU A 28 12.19 -10.33 6.51
N ASN A 29 11.47 -11.33 6.02
CA ASN A 29 11.87 -12.73 6.17
C ASN A 29 13.04 -13.08 5.24
N GLU A 30 13.61 -14.28 5.37
CA GLU A 30 14.79 -14.70 4.58
C GLU A 30 14.54 -14.67 3.06
N GLN A 31 13.35 -15.04 2.60
CA GLN A 31 12.99 -15.04 1.19
C GLN A 31 12.90 -13.61 0.64
N GLN A 32 12.22 -12.72 1.36
CA GLN A 32 12.11 -11.30 1.03
C GLN A 32 13.48 -10.61 1.08
N ALA A 33 14.30 -10.92 2.09
CA ALA A 33 15.64 -10.39 2.23
C ALA A 33 16.57 -10.81 1.09
N ALA A 34 16.41 -12.03 0.55
CA ALA A 34 17.19 -12.52 -0.59
C ALA A 34 16.90 -11.76 -1.89
N VAL A 35 15.66 -11.29 -2.07
CA VAL A 35 15.24 -10.49 -3.24
C VAL A 35 15.16 -8.99 -2.93
N ALA A 36 15.64 -8.55 -1.76
CA ALA A 36 15.46 -7.19 -1.29
C ALA A 36 16.07 -6.12 -2.22
N SER A 37 17.12 -6.47 -2.95
CA SER A 37 17.74 -5.61 -3.96
C SER A 37 16.86 -5.36 -5.19
N ALA A 38 15.84 -6.19 -5.41
CA ALA A 38 14.87 -6.10 -6.51
C ALA A 38 13.50 -5.57 -6.04
N LEU A 39 13.41 -5.05 -4.81
CA LEU A 39 12.17 -4.46 -4.30
C LEU A 39 11.74 -3.27 -5.14
N HIS A 40 10.47 -3.25 -5.49
CA HIS A 40 9.87 -2.13 -6.20
C HIS A 40 9.01 -1.34 -5.23
N VAL A 41 9.41 -0.09 -4.96
CA VAL A 41 8.65 0.83 -4.13
C VAL A 41 8.34 2.08 -4.93
N ASN A 42 7.05 2.46 -4.95
CA ASN A 42 6.58 3.62 -5.67
C ASN A 42 5.76 4.52 -4.74
N PHE A 43 6.00 5.83 -4.81
CA PHE A 43 5.32 6.82 -3.99
C PHE A 43 4.36 7.66 -4.85
N THR A 44 3.16 7.87 -4.34
CA THR A 44 2.24 8.93 -4.79
C THR A 44 2.24 10.05 -3.74
N SER A 45 1.40 11.08 -3.92
CA SER A 45 1.22 12.10 -2.89
C SER A 45 0.48 11.59 -1.66
N THR A 46 -0.20 10.44 -1.72
CA THR A 46 -1.06 9.94 -0.64
C THR A 46 -0.84 8.47 -0.32
N GLU A 47 0.01 7.77 -1.07
CA GLU A 47 0.18 6.32 -0.93
C GLU A 47 1.63 5.92 -1.17
N VAL A 48 2.01 4.78 -0.60
CA VAL A 48 3.19 4.02 -1.02
C VAL A 48 2.78 2.62 -1.41
N TYR A 49 3.20 2.20 -2.61
CA TYR A 49 3.10 0.83 -3.09
C TYR A 49 4.44 0.13 -2.85
N ILE A 50 4.41 -1.01 -2.17
CA ILE A 50 5.58 -1.80 -1.77
C ILE A 50 5.41 -3.22 -2.30
N GLN A 51 6.23 -3.62 -3.27
CA GLN A 51 6.29 -4.98 -3.75
C GLN A 51 7.45 -5.72 -3.07
N LEU A 52 7.11 -6.65 -2.16
CA LEU A 52 8.08 -7.46 -1.42
C LEU A 52 8.55 -8.69 -2.21
N THR A 53 7.64 -9.31 -2.96
CA THR A 53 7.92 -10.43 -3.87
C THR A 53 7.01 -10.34 -5.10
N ALA A 54 7.14 -11.26 -6.06
CA ALA A 54 6.25 -11.31 -7.23
C ALA A 54 4.77 -11.44 -6.84
N ASP A 55 4.48 -12.18 -5.78
CA ASP A 55 3.12 -12.50 -5.32
C ASP A 55 2.70 -11.70 -4.08
N GLN A 56 3.61 -10.93 -3.47
CA GLN A 56 3.37 -10.18 -2.25
C GLN A 56 3.63 -8.69 -2.45
N SER A 57 2.57 -7.91 -2.42
CA SER A 57 2.61 -6.45 -2.41
C SER A 57 1.71 -5.87 -1.32
N HIS A 58 1.96 -4.61 -0.98
CA HIS A 58 1.23 -3.86 0.01
C HIS A 58 1.06 -2.41 -0.44
N VAL A 59 -0.06 -1.82 -0.07
CA VAL A 59 -0.32 -0.41 -0.26
C VAL A 59 -0.63 0.18 1.09
N ILE A 60 0.10 1.22 1.46
CA ILE A 60 -0.22 2.04 2.64
C ILE A 60 -0.81 3.33 2.11
N GLN A 61 -2.06 3.60 2.47
CA GLN A 61 -2.75 4.84 2.11
C GLN A 61 -2.67 5.82 3.28
N PHE A 62 -1.86 6.85 3.13
CA PHE A 62 -1.54 7.80 4.19
C PHE A 62 -2.74 8.67 4.59
N TYR A 63 -2.82 8.97 5.88
CA TYR A 63 -3.80 9.88 6.46
C TYR A 63 -3.78 11.28 5.82
N LYS A 64 -2.59 11.77 5.43
CA LYS A 64 -2.39 13.08 4.80
C LYS A 64 -1.34 13.03 3.70
N GLU A 65 -1.25 14.10 2.91
CA GLU A 65 -0.32 14.19 1.79
C GLU A 65 1.17 14.21 2.22
N ILE A 66 2.00 13.67 1.34
CA ILE A 66 3.44 13.50 1.52
C ILE A 66 4.24 14.16 0.39
N GLU A 67 5.45 14.59 0.70
CA GLU A 67 6.43 15.02 -0.30
C GLU A 67 7.11 13.80 -0.96
N LYS A 68 6.44 13.22 -1.96
CA LYS A 68 6.92 11.99 -2.63
C LYS A 68 8.35 12.08 -3.18
N GLN A 69 8.77 13.26 -3.63
CA GLN A 69 10.10 13.48 -4.21
C GLN A 69 11.22 13.49 -3.16
N LYS A 70 10.88 13.72 -1.88
CA LYS A 70 11.82 13.68 -0.75
C LYS A 70 11.74 12.38 0.04
N SER A 71 10.65 11.63 -0.14
CA SER A 71 10.44 10.32 0.46
C SER A 71 11.31 9.27 -0.21
N LYS A 72 11.77 8.26 0.55
CA LYS A 72 12.76 7.28 0.08
C LYS A 72 12.67 5.97 0.85
N VAL A 73 13.29 4.93 0.30
CA VAL A 73 13.44 3.63 0.96
C VAL A 73 14.89 3.28 1.21
N GLN A 74 15.13 2.54 2.29
CA GLN A 74 16.46 2.05 2.65
C GLN A 74 16.34 0.63 3.22
N LEU A 75 17.31 -0.21 2.90
CA LEU A 75 17.46 -1.50 3.56
C LEU A 75 18.44 -1.36 4.72
N LYS A 76 18.05 -1.86 5.89
CA LYS A 76 18.88 -1.87 7.09
C LYS A 76 19.02 -3.30 7.59
N LYS A 77 20.26 -3.76 7.74
CA LYS A 77 20.57 -5.05 8.35
C LYS A 77 20.99 -4.85 9.80
N GLN A 78 20.37 -5.56 10.72
CA GLN A 78 20.74 -5.59 12.14
C GLN A 78 20.91 -7.05 12.58
N GLY A 79 22.16 -7.48 12.71
CA GLY A 79 22.47 -8.90 12.94
C GLY A 79 22.04 -9.76 11.75
N SER A 80 21.20 -10.77 12.02
CA SER A 80 20.62 -11.66 11.00
C SER A 80 19.33 -11.13 10.37
N VAL A 81 18.72 -10.08 10.94
CA VAL A 81 17.43 -9.55 10.46
C VAL A 81 17.66 -8.39 9.50
N THR A 82 16.92 -8.39 8.39
CA THR A 82 16.90 -7.29 7.43
C THR A 82 15.57 -6.57 7.53
N PHE A 83 15.61 -5.25 7.54
CA PHE A 83 14.45 -4.36 7.60
C PHE A 83 14.41 -3.50 6.35
N LEU A 84 13.20 -3.27 5.82
CA LEU A 84 12.91 -2.21 4.87
C LEU A 84 12.42 -0.99 5.66
N LEU A 85 13.16 0.11 5.56
CA LEU A 85 12.81 1.39 6.14
C LEU A 85 12.23 2.29 5.04
N VAL A 86 10.97 2.68 5.19
CA VAL A 86 10.29 3.62 4.30
C VAL A 86 10.24 4.96 5.01
N HIS A 87 11.01 5.92 4.51
CA HIS A 87 11.08 7.28 5.03
C HIS A 87 10.15 8.19 4.24
N ILE A 88 9.17 8.76 4.93
CA ILE A 88 8.14 9.63 4.39
C ILE A 88 8.37 11.04 4.91
N VAL A 89 8.39 12.01 3.99
CA VAL A 89 8.44 13.43 4.36
C VAL A 89 7.03 13.99 4.28
N LYS A 90 6.52 14.54 5.39
CA LYS A 90 5.18 15.13 5.46
C LYS A 90 5.15 16.42 4.66
N GLN A 91 4.03 16.68 3.98
CA GLN A 91 3.82 17.96 3.29
C GLN A 91 3.55 19.10 4.27
N THR A 92 3.01 18.80 5.45
CA THR A 92 2.74 19.77 6.53
C THR A 92 3.45 19.35 7.82
N LEU A 93 4.01 20.33 8.54
CA LEU A 93 4.71 20.12 9.80
C LEU A 93 3.73 19.94 10.96
N GLU A 94 3.31 18.70 11.19
CA GLU A 94 2.36 18.33 12.25
C GLU A 94 2.51 16.85 12.65
N ASN A 95 2.05 16.50 13.85
CA ASN A 95 1.95 15.10 14.26
C ASN A 95 0.66 14.49 13.70
N TRP A 96 0.73 13.26 13.22
CA TRP A 96 -0.43 12.52 12.72
C TRP A 96 -0.93 11.58 13.81
N ASP A 97 -2.22 11.60 14.10
CA ASP A 97 -2.82 10.69 15.09
C ASP A 97 -2.92 9.24 14.59
N GLN A 98 -2.87 9.06 13.26
CA GLN A 98 -2.89 7.78 12.57
C GLN A 98 -2.00 7.82 11.32
N LEU A 99 -1.46 6.67 10.92
CA LEU A 99 -0.67 6.56 9.70
C LEU A 99 -1.56 6.48 8.45
N GLU A 100 -2.60 5.66 8.54
CA GLU A 100 -3.48 5.32 7.43
C GLU A 100 -4.85 6.00 7.54
N VAL A 101 -5.55 6.12 6.41
CA VAL A 101 -6.95 6.57 6.39
C VAL A 101 -7.84 5.50 7.03
N SER A 102 -8.65 5.87 8.01
CA SER A 102 -9.61 4.95 8.64
C SER A 102 -10.77 4.62 7.68
N CYS A 103 -11.14 3.33 7.57
CA CYS A 103 -12.25 2.88 6.73
C CYS A 103 -13.62 3.46 7.10
N ASP A 104 -13.78 4.00 8.31
CA ASP A 104 -15.04 4.57 8.82
C ASP A 104 -15.33 6.00 8.33
N GLU A 105 -14.35 6.71 7.76
CA GLU A 105 -14.53 8.10 7.29
C GLU A 105 -15.20 8.21 5.91
N ARG A 106 -16.00 7.20 5.51
CA ARG A 106 -16.82 7.21 4.27
C ARG A 106 -18.33 7.35 4.48
N GLU A 107 -18.80 7.60 5.70
CA GLU A 107 -20.20 7.98 5.93
C GLU A 107 -20.32 9.50 6.15
N GLY A 108 -20.62 10.21 5.06
CA GLY A 108 -20.70 11.68 5.08
C GLY A 108 -21.52 12.31 3.96
N THR A 109 -22.66 11.72 3.57
CA THR A 109 -23.95 12.40 3.28
C THR A 109 -24.99 11.36 2.79
N PRO A 110 -26.13 11.19 3.47
CA PRO A 110 -27.17 10.25 3.07
C PRO A 110 -28.17 10.95 2.15
N ASP A 111 -27.94 10.93 0.83
CA ASP A 111 -29.02 11.19 -0.15
C ASP A 111 -28.63 10.69 -1.55
N ASN A 112 -28.32 9.39 -1.68
CA ASN A 112 -28.54 8.69 -2.95
C ASN A 112 -28.44 7.16 -2.77
N PRO A 113 -29.51 6.38 -2.97
CA PRO A 113 -29.44 4.93 -2.93
C PRO A 113 -29.09 4.42 -4.32
N SER A 114 -27.81 4.41 -4.69
CA SER A 114 -27.33 3.56 -5.79
C SER A 114 -25.83 3.34 -5.70
N THR A 115 -25.46 2.06 -5.73
CA THR A 115 -24.10 1.50 -5.87
C THR A 115 -23.17 1.68 -4.67
N SER A 116 -23.42 0.85 -3.64
CA SER A 116 -22.36 0.31 -2.78
C SER A 116 -21.37 -0.45 -3.66
N LEU A 117 -20.31 0.24 -4.11
CA LEU A 117 -19.13 -0.40 -4.69
C LEU A 117 -18.20 -0.74 -3.52
N ASN A 118 -18.22 -2.02 -3.16
CA ASN A 118 -17.21 -2.64 -2.31
C ASN A 118 -15.82 -2.31 -2.84
N CYS A 119 -14.98 -1.69 -2.01
CA CYS A 119 -13.55 -1.53 -2.29
C CYS A 119 -12.74 -2.84 -2.14
N GLN A 120 -13.38 -4.00 -2.30
CA GLN A 120 -12.73 -5.32 -2.25
C GLN A 120 -12.82 -6.12 -3.57
N ASP A 121 -13.41 -5.58 -4.65
CA ASP A 121 -13.61 -6.33 -5.90
C ASP A 121 -12.72 -5.92 -7.09
N PHE A 122 -11.58 -5.27 -6.84
CA PHE A 122 -10.58 -5.04 -7.89
C PHE A 122 -9.18 -5.41 -7.40
N ILE A 123 -8.84 -6.70 -7.55
CA ILE A 123 -7.73 -7.20 -8.38
C ILE A 123 -7.80 -8.74 -8.33
N VAL A 124 -8.57 -9.32 -9.26
CA VAL A 124 -8.27 -10.64 -9.84
C VAL A 124 -8.60 -10.55 -11.32
N LEU A 125 -7.61 -10.16 -12.15
CA LEU A 125 -7.60 -10.53 -13.55
C LEU A 125 -6.18 -10.96 -13.91
N ASN A 126 -5.90 -12.22 -13.58
CA ASN A 126 -4.79 -12.97 -14.13
C ASN A 126 -5.28 -13.66 -15.41
N ASN A 127 -4.59 -13.39 -16.53
CA ASN A 127 -4.41 -14.28 -17.70
C ASN A 127 -5.63 -14.83 -18.47
N ARG A 128 -5.82 -14.34 -19.71
CA ARG A 128 -5.72 -15.10 -21.00
C ARG A 128 -6.66 -14.56 -22.09
N ASP A 129 -6.11 -14.50 -23.30
CA ASP A 129 -6.79 -14.57 -24.60
C ASP A 129 -7.96 -13.59 -24.90
N CYS A 130 -7.66 -12.54 -25.66
CA CYS A 130 -8.60 -12.04 -26.65
C CYS A 130 -8.05 -12.35 -28.04
N VAL A 131 -8.32 -13.59 -28.48
CA VAL A 131 -8.30 -14.01 -29.88
C VAL A 131 -9.36 -13.20 -30.63
N THR A 132 -8.95 -12.70 -31.80
CA THR A 132 -9.77 -12.08 -32.83
C THR A 132 -10.91 -12.99 -33.30
N SER A 133 -12.15 -12.47 -33.34
CA SER A 133 -13.17 -12.84 -34.33
C SER A 133 -14.37 -11.91 -34.22
N VAL A 134 -14.49 -10.96 -35.15
CA VAL A 134 -15.78 -10.35 -35.49
C VAL A 134 -16.22 -11.02 -36.79
N GLU A 135 -17.00 -12.08 -36.66
CA GLU A 135 -17.76 -12.64 -37.77
C GLU A 135 -19.26 -12.53 -37.45
N ASN A 136 -20.00 -12.14 -38.49
CA ASN A 136 -21.45 -12.24 -38.68
C ASN A 136 -22.35 -11.20 -37.97
N LYS A 137 -23.50 -10.77 -38.51
CA LYS A 137 -24.17 -10.87 -39.81
C LYS A 137 -25.51 -10.16 -39.63
N LYS A 138 -25.81 -9.21 -40.51
CA LYS A 138 -27.11 -8.90 -41.13
C LYS A 138 -28.40 -9.11 -40.30
N ARG A 139 -29.17 -8.03 -40.13
CA ARG A 139 -30.61 -8.00 -40.45
C ARG A 139 -30.97 -6.64 -41.02
#